data_AF-A0A5D2JQS7-F1
#
_entry.id   AF-A0A5D2JQS7-F1
#
_cell.length_a   1.000
_cell.length_b   1.000
_cell.length_c   1.000
_cell.angle_alpha   90.00
_cell.angle_beta   90.00
_cell.angle_gamma   90.00
#
_symmetry.space_group_name_H-M   'P 1'
#
loop_
_entity.id
_entity.type
_entity.pdbx_description
1 polymer ?
#
loop_
_entity_poly.entity_id
_entity_poly.type
_entity_poly.pdbx_seq_one_letter_code
_entity_poly.pdbx_strand_id
1 'polypeptide(L)'
;MLRRALGLLPRPIAAARARSFSTDLPAAHTADATFMEAWNKVMPNMDPPKTPLSFMHPRPPTPSSIPPKLTVNFVLPYASELSTKEVDMVIVTATTGQMGFLPGHVATIAELKPGVLSVHEGSETTKYFVSSGFVFIHANSFADIIAVEAVPLDRIDANLVQKGLADFTQKLSSATTELEKAEAQIGIDVHSALNSALTG
;
A
#
# COMPACT_ATOMS: atom_id res chain seq x y z
N MET A 1 -69.75 8.71 31.51
CA MET A 1 -69.77 7.67 30.45
C MET A 1 -70.16 8.41 29.17
N LEU A 2 -69.41 8.50 28.08
CA LEU A 2 -68.60 7.52 27.35
C LEU A 2 -67.35 8.19 26.73
N ARG A 3 -66.26 7.41 26.71
CA ARG A 3 -64.96 7.72 26.09
C ARG A 3 -65.09 7.77 24.55
N ARG A 4 -64.55 8.81 23.91
CA ARG A 4 -64.29 8.84 22.47
C ARG A 4 -62.84 8.37 22.25
N ALA A 5 -62.67 7.16 21.71
CA ALA A 5 -61.36 6.62 21.35
C ALA A 5 -60.86 7.30 20.07
N LEU A 6 -59.74 8.03 20.16
CA LEU A 6 -58.96 8.42 18.98
C LEU A 6 -57.89 7.33 18.77
N GLY A 7 -58.05 6.53 17.72
CA GLY A 7 -57.07 5.52 17.35
C GLY A 7 -55.76 6.18 16.91
N LEU A 8 -54.69 6.00 17.68
CA LEU A 8 -53.33 6.30 17.26
C LEU A 8 -52.83 5.12 16.40
N LEU A 9 -52.66 5.37 15.10
CA LEU A 9 -51.96 4.46 14.20
C LEU A 9 -50.47 4.42 14.58
N PRO A 10 -49.83 3.24 14.70
CA PRO A 10 -48.39 3.17 14.90
C PRO A 10 -47.69 3.54 13.59
N ARG A 11 -46.87 4.59 13.61
CA ARG A 11 -45.92 4.87 12.52
C ARG A 11 -44.91 3.72 12.46
N PRO A 12 -44.64 3.13 11.30
CA PRO A 12 -43.57 2.15 11.19
C PRO A 12 -42.26 2.87 11.45
N ILE A 13 -41.49 2.39 12.44
CA ILE A 13 -40.07 2.72 12.57
C ILE A 13 -39.43 2.11 11.33
N ALA A 14 -39.20 2.91 10.30
CA ALA A 14 -38.32 2.52 9.22
C ALA A 14 -36.97 2.25 9.86
N ALA A 15 -36.60 0.96 9.96
CA ALA A 15 -35.26 0.57 10.33
C ALA A 15 -34.31 1.34 9.41
N ALA A 16 -33.52 2.22 10.01
CA ALA A 16 -32.47 2.92 9.28
C ALA A 16 -31.56 1.84 8.70
N ARG A 17 -31.72 1.54 7.41
CA ARG A 17 -30.71 0.78 6.66
C ARG A 17 -29.44 1.62 6.78
N ALA A 18 -28.54 1.22 7.66
CA ALA A 18 -27.20 1.76 7.70
C ALA A 18 -26.67 1.67 6.26
N ARG A 19 -26.30 2.82 5.68
CA ARG A 19 -25.67 2.80 4.37
C ARG A 19 -24.35 2.11 4.57
N SER A 20 -24.14 1.00 3.86
CA SER A 20 -22.85 0.33 3.77
C SER A 20 -21.82 1.40 3.42
N PHE A 21 -20.80 1.59 4.26
CA PHE A 21 -19.70 2.46 3.88
C PHE A 21 -18.92 1.80 2.73
N SER A 22 -18.21 2.58 1.93
CA SER A 22 -17.32 2.02 0.88
C SER A 22 -16.26 1.06 1.46
N THR A 23 -16.07 1.08 2.79
CA THR A 23 -15.17 0.23 3.57
C THR A 23 -15.82 -1.07 4.07
N ASP A 24 -17.15 -1.21 3.99
CA ASP A 24 -17.87 -2.45 4.29
C ASP A 24 -17.88 -3.37 3.07
N LEU A 25 -16.71 -3.96 2.78
CA LEU A 25 -16.62 -5.03 1.79
C LEU A 25 -16.67 -6.39 2.52
N PRO A 26 -17.54 -7.33 2.09
CA PRO A 26 -17.50 -8.69 2.61
C PRO A 26 -16.13 -9.32 2.32
N ALA A 27 -15.67 -10.19 3.21
CA ALA A 27 -14.43 -10.94 3.00
C ALA A 27 -14.49 -11.65 1.65
N ALA A 28 -13.45 -11.47 0.82
CA ALA A 28 -13.39 -12.03 -0.53
C ALA A 28 -13.56 -13.57 -0.49
N HIS A 29 -14.50 -14.09 -1.28
CA HIS A 29 -14.73 -15.53 -1.39
C HIS A 29 -13.54 -16.22 -2.06
N THR A 30 -13.09 -17.32 -1.48
CA THR A 30 -11.83 -18.02 -1.82
C THR A 30 -11.85 -18.74 -3.19
N ALA A 31 -13.03 -18.92 -3.79
CA ALA A 31 -13.19 -19.48 -5.12
C ALA A 31 -14.43 -18.87 -5.80
N ASP A 32 -14.29 -18.49 -7.07
CA ASP A 32 -15.42 -18.02 -7.88
C ASP A 32 -16.34 -19.22 -8.20
N ALA A 33 -17.47 -19.30 -7.49
CA ALA A 33 -18.44 -20.39 -7.65
C ALA A 33 -18.92 -20.51 -9.12
N THR A 34 -19.03 -19.38 -9.83
CA THR A 34 -19.46 -19.36 -11.23
C THR A 34 -18.42 -20.01 -12.15
N PHE A 35 -17.14 -19.80 -11.87
CA PHE A 35 -16.04 -20.43 -12.60
C PHE A 35 -16.02 -21.95 -12.37
N MET A 36 -16.17 -22.39 -11.12
CA MET A 36 -16.14 -23.83 -10.79
C MET A 36 -17.29 -24.60 -11.44
N GLU A 37 -18.50 -24.05 -11.43
CA GLU A 37 -19.66 -24.65 -12.09
C GLU A 37 -19.45 -24.77 -13.61
N ALA A 38 -18.91 -23.72 -14.24
CA ALA A 38 -18.59 -23.73 -15.67
C ALA A 38 -17.47 -24.72 -16.03
N TRP A 39 -16.41 -24.80 -15.21
CA TRP A 39 -15.29 -25.72 -15.42
C TRP A 39 -15.76 -27.18 -15.36
N ASN A 40 -16.51 -27.55 -14.32
CA ASN A 40 -17.02 -28.90 -14.13
C ASN A 40 -17.96 -29.33 -15.28
N LYS A 41 -18.67 -28.38 -15.90
CA LYS A 41 -19.51 -28.64 -17.07
C LYS A 41 -18.70 -28.94 -18.33
N VAL A 42 -17.55 -28.28 -18.53
CA VAL A 42 -16.74 -28.40 -19.75
C VAL A 42 -15.69 -29.51 -19.63
N MET A 43 -15.09 -29.69 -18.45
CA MET A 43 -14.00 -30.63 -18.18
C MET A 43 -14.25 -31.42 -16.87
N PRO A 44 -15.20 -32.39 -16.86
CA PRO A 44 -15.63 -33.07 -15.64
C PRO A 44 -14.58 -34.00 -15.00
N ASN A 45 -13.56 -34.41 -15.76
CA ASN A 45 -12.54 -35.36 -15.30
C ASN A 45 -11.22 -34.68 -14.89
N MET A 46 -11.19 -33.35 -14.77
CA MET A 46 -9.98 -32.60 -14.41
C MET A 46 -10.30 -31.57 -13.32
N ASP A 47 -9.51 -31.59 -12.25
CA ASP A 47 -9.64 -30.63 -11.17
C ASP A 47 -9.46 -29.19 -11.69
N PRO A 48 -10.26 -28.23 -11.19
CA PRO A 48 -10.17 -26.84 -11.62
C PRO A 48 -8.81 -26.24 -11.23
N PRO A 49 -8.27 -25.34 -12.08
CA PRO A 49 -7.02 -24.65 -11.77
C PRO A 49 -7.21 -23.78 -10.52
N LYS A 50 -6.16 -23.70 -9.69
CA LYS A 50 -6.13 -22.81 -8.53
C LYS A 50 -6.04 -21.36 -8.99
N THR A 51 -6.82 -20.48 -8.38
CA THR A 51 -6.75 -19.03 -8.63
C THR A 51 -5.73 -18.38 -7.69
N PRO A 52 -5.15 -17.22 -8.04
CA PRO A 52 -4.27 -16.49 -7.12
C PRO A 52 -4.91 -16.23 -5.75
N LEU A 53 -6.22 -15.96 -5.72
CA LEU A 53 -7.00 -15.79 -4.50
C LEU A 53 -6.97 -17.01 -3.57
N SER A 54 -6.79 -18.22 -4.13
CA SER A 54 -6.66 -19.45 -3.33
C SER A 54 -5.38 -19.48 -2.48
N PHE A 55 -4.37 -18.68 -2.85
CA PHE A 55 -3.09 -18.59 -2.13
C PHE A 55 -3.00 -17.34 -1.25
N MET A 56 -3.99 -16.46 -1.29
CA MET A 56 -4.01 -15.22 -0.52
C MET A 56 -4.94 -15.38 0.69
N HIS A 57 -4.45 -15.02 1.87
CA HIS A 57 -5.31 -14.93 3.05
C HIS A 57 -6.26 -13.73 2.87
N PRO A 58 -7.59 -13.91 3.07
CA PRO A 58 -8.52 -12.80 3.02
C PRO A 58 -8.14 -11.73 4.03
N ARG A 59 -8.18 -10.47 3.59
CA ARG A 59 -7.91 -9.34 4.48
C ARG A 59 -8.98 -9.30 5.59
N PRO A 60 -8.60 -9.07 6.86
CA PRO A 60 -9.57 -8.95 7.94
C PRO A 60 -10.47 -7.72 7.74
N PRO A 61 -11.73 -7.79 8.20
CA PRO A 61 -12.66 -6.66 8.11
C PRO A 61 -12.15 -5.46 8.92
N THR A 62 -12.64 -4.27 8.56
CA THR A 62 -12.32 -3.04 9.27
C THR A 62 -12.82 -3.12 10.72
N PRO A 63 -11.96 -2.98 11.74
CA PRO A 63 -12.38 -3.00 13.13
C PRO A 63 -13.26 -1.78 13.45
N SER A 64 -14.16 -1.92 14.41
CA SER A 64 -15.04 -0.83 14.87
C SER A 64 -14.32 0.23 15.71
N SER A 65 -13.08 -0.04 16.11
CA SER A 65 -12.21 0.86 16.88
C SER A 65 -10.81 0.88 16.27
N ILE A 66 -10.10 1.99 16.45
CA ILE A 66 -8.75 2.18 15.92
C ILE A 66 -7.79 1.23 16.67
N PRO A 67 -7.08 0.33 15.98
CA PRO A 67 -6.10 -0.55 16.61
C PRO A 67 -4.90 0.25 17.12
N PRO A 68 -4.16 -0.26 18.12
CA PRO A 68 -3.02 0.44 18.70
C PRO A 68 -1.80 0.47 17.78
N LYS A 69 -1.69 -0.47 16.83
CA LYS A 69 -0.57 -0.61 15.90
C LYS A 69 -1.04 -0.72 14.45
N LEU A 70 -0.13 -0.42 13.53
CA LEU A 70 -0.30 -0.51 12.08
C LEU A 70 0.35 -1.81 11.59
N THR A 71 -0.39 -2.62 10.86
CA THR A 71 0.17 -3.83 10.24
C THR A 71 0.75 -3.49 8.88
N VAL A 72 2.05 -3.73 8.68
CA VAL A 72 2.77 -3.37 7.46
C VAL A 72 3.22 -4.62 6.72
N ASN A 73 2.95 -4.63 5.41
CA ASN A 73 3.54 -5.53 4.44
C ASN A 73 4.45 -4.71 3.54
N PHE A 74 5.74 -5.01 3.52
CA PHE A 74 6.71 -4.38 2.63
C PHE A 74 7.28 -5.42 1.68
N VAL A 75 7.01 -5.23 0.40
CA VAL A 75 7.25 -6.26 -0.63
C VAL A 75 8.03 -5.66 -1.81
N LEU A 76 8.99 -6.46 -2.26
CA LEU A 76 9.78 -6.31 -3.47
C LEU A 76 9.45 -7.46 -4.43
N PRO A 77 9.72 -7.34 -5.74
CA PRO A 77 9.42 -8.42 -6.69
C PRO A 77 10.12 -9.74 -6.36
N TYR A 78 11.27 -9.68 -5.68
CA TYR A 78 12.11 -10.84 -5.36
C TYR A 78 12.16 -11.18 -3.86
N ALA A 79 11.63 -10.32 -2.98
CA ALA A 79 11.72 -10.50 -1.53
C ALA A 79 10.55 -9.81 -0.81
N SER A 80 10.17 -10.31 0.37
CA SER A 80 9.30 -9.60 1.30
C SER A 80 10.15 -9.15 2.48
N GLU A 81 10.43 -7.86 2.56
CA GLU A 81 11.24 -7.27 3.63
C GLU A 81 10.46 -7.27 4.95
N LEU A 82 9.17 -6.94 4.91
CA LEU A 82 8.26 -7.03 6.05
C LEU A 82 7.01 -7.80 5.64
N SER A 83 6.61 -8.78 6.44
CA SER A 83 5.37 -9.52 6.24
C SER A 83 4.55 -9.50 7.53
N THR A 84 3.38 -8.88 7.46
CA THR A 84 2.41 -8.79 8.56
C THR A 84 3.03 -8.27 9.86
N LYS A 85 3.98 -7.32 9.76
CA LYS A 85 4.69 -6.78 10.92
C LYS A 85 3.90 -5.64 11.55
N GLU A 86 3.72 -5.66 12.87
CA GLU A 86 3.08 -4.57 13.59
C GLU A 86 4.07 -3.47 13.97
N VAL A 87 3.80 -2.24 13.54
CA VAL A 87 4.65 -1.07 13.76
C VAL A 87 3.82 0.10 14.25
N ASP A 88 4.47 1.13 14.80
CA ASP A 88 3.76 2.28 15.36
C ASP A 88 3.50 3.35 14.30
N MET A 89 4.46 3.55 13.39
CA MET A 89 4.35 4.54 12.32
C MET A 89 5.25 4.18 11.14
N VAL A 90 4.82 4.55 9.94
CA VAL A 90 5.64 4.50 8.74
C VAL A 90 5.68 5.87 8.09
N ILE A 91 6.88 6.34 7.72
CA ILE A 91 7.08 7.56 6.96
C ILE A 91 7.56 7.18 5.56
N VAL A 92 6.89 7.69 4.53
CA VAL A 92 7.23 7.46 3.12
C VAL A 92 7.41 8.76 2.36
N THR A 93 8.19 8.70 1.29
CA THR A 93 8.34 9.80 0.33
C THR A 93 7.42 9.56 -0.86
N ALA A 94 6.32 10.30 -0.94
CA ALA A 94 5.37 10.24 -2.05
C ALA A 94 5.61 11.33 -3.09
N THR A 95 4.98 11.20 -4.26
CA THR A 95 5.04 12.21 -5.33
C THR A 95 4.65 13.61 -4.87
N THR A 96 3.73 13.70 -3.90
CA THR A 96 3.18 14.92 -3.29
C THR A 96 3.99 15.47 -2.12
N GLY A 97 5.02 14.74 -1.63
CA GLY A 97 5.81 15.10 -0.46
C GLY A 97 5.99 13.93 0.51
N GLN A 98 6.54 14.20 1.70
CA GLN A 98 6.67 13.18 2.75
C GLN A 98 5.35 13.02 3.51
N MET A 99 4.95 11.77 3.74
CA MET A 99 3.72 11.42 4.47
C MET A 99 4.02 10.40 5.57
N GLY A 100 3.42 10.61 6.73
CA GLY A 100 3.49 9.68 7.87
C GLY A 100 2.14 8.99 8.07
N PHE A 101 2.16 7.66 8.20
CA PHE A 101 0.98 6.84 8.42
C PHE A 101 1.00 6.27 9.83
N LEU A 102 -0.10 6.50 10.56
CA LEU A 102 -0.37 5.97 11.89
C LEU A 102 -1.55 4.98 11.85
N PRO A 103 -1.79 4.21 12.92
CA PRO A 103 -2.99 3.36 13.02
C PRO A 103 -4.27 4.21 12.87
N GLY A 104 -5.25 3.71 12.11
CA GLY A 104 -6.49 4.42 11.83
C GLY A 104 -6.40 5.53 10.78
N HIS A 105 -5.28 5.63 10.04
CA HIS A 105 -5.15 6.59 8.94
C HIS A 105 -6.22 6.36 7.84
N VAL A 106 -6.61 7.44 7.16
CA VAL A 106 -7.56 7.36 6.04
C VAL A 106 -7.02 6.45 4.93
N ALA A 107 -7.90 5.63 4.36
CA ALA A 107 -7.54 4.75 3.26
C ALA A 107 -7.02 5.58 2.07
N THR A 108 -5.79 5.32 1.64
CA THR A 108 -5.05 6.15 0.70
C THR A 108 -4.21 5.28 -0.22
N ILE A 109 -4.17 5.62 -1.49
CA ILE A 109 -3.22 5.05 -2.45
C ILE A 109 -2.31 6.18 -2.88
N ALA A 110 -1.00 5.99 -2.74
CA ALA A 110 -0.03 6.98 -3.15
C ALA A 110 1.13 6.35 -3.92
N GLU A 111 1.60 7.07 -4.93
CA GLU A 111 2.83 6.76 -5.66
C GLU A 111 4.05 7.24 -4.84
N LEU A 112 5.06 6.38 -4.77
CA LEU A 112 6.32 6.65 -4.07
C LEU A 112 7.36 7.18 -5.05
N LYS A 113 8.05 8.25 -4.62
CA LYS A 113 9.23 8.79 -5.30
C LYS A 113 10.52 8.17 -4.72
N PRO A 114 11.64 8.23 -5.47
CA PRO A 114 12.94 7.88 -4.91
C PRO A 114 13.19 8.64 -3.61
N GLY A 115 13.44 7.92 -2.52
CA GLY A 115 13.55 8.56 -1.22
C GLY A 115 13.63 7.59 -0.05
N VAL A 116 13.64 8.16 1.16
CA VAL A 116 13.74 7.38 2.40
C VAL A 116 12.35 6.93 2.84
N LEU A 117 12.26 5.66 3.17
CA LEU A 117 11.17 5.04 3.91
C LEU A 117 11.69 4.72 5.32
N SER A 118 10.97 5.20 6.33
CA SER A 118 11.31 4.95 7.74
C SER A 118 10.19 4.18 8.41
N VAL A 119 10.53 3.06 9.05
CA VAL A 119 9.62 2.24 9.83
C VAL A 119 9.97 2.41 11.30
N HIS A 120 8.99 2.84 12.10
CA HIS A 120 9.17 3.11 13.53
C HIS A 120 8.51 2.00 14.37
N GLU A 121 9.30 1.40 15.25
CA GLU A 121 8.88 0.39 16.22
C GLU A 121 9.41 0.79 17.60
N GLY A 122 8.58 1.51 18.36
CA GLY A 122 8.94 2.08 19.65
C GLY A 122 10.13 3.03 19.54
N SER A 123 11.25 2.62 20.14
CA SER A 123 12.52 3.36 20.07
C SER A 123 13.37 3.03 18.84
N GLU A 124 13.05 1.94 18.13
CA GLU A 124 13.81 1.49 16.96
C GLU A 124 13.25 2.13 15.69
N THR A 125 14.15 2.58 14.79
CA THR A 125 13.77 3.13 13.49
C THR A 125 14.62 2.48 12.41
N THR A 126 13.98 1.69 11.55
CA THR A 126 14.63 1.07 10.40
C THR A 126 14.41 1.92 9.16
N LYS A 127 15.49 2.30 8.47
CA LYS A 127 15.45 3.16 7.30
C LYS A 127 15.86 2.40 6.04
N TYR A 128 15.05 2.53 5.00
CA TYR A 128 15.29 1.98 3.68
C TYR A 128 15.31 3.11 2.67
N PHE A 129 16.21 3.06 1.71
CA PHE A 129 16.06 3.83 0.48
C PHE A 129 15.16 3.04 -0.48
N VAL A 130 14.12 3.67 -1.01
CA VAL A 130 13.19 3.08 -1.96
C VAL A 130 13.37 3.78 -3.30
N SER A 131 13.45 3.01 -4.39
CA SER A 131 13.62 3.57 -5.74
C SER A 131 12.32 4.17 -6.28
N SER A 132 11.23 3.40 -6.24
CA SER A 132 9.89 3.80 -6.65
C SER A 132 8.90 2.73 -6.20
N GLY A 133 7.61 3.04 -6.26
CA GLY A 133 6.58 2.08 -5.89
C GLY A 133 5.22 2.71 -5.61
N PHE A 134 4.39 1.95 -4.91
CA PHE A 134 3.10 2.39 -4.41
C PHE A 134 2.94 2.00 -2.95
N VAL A 135 2.23 2.83 -2.21
CA VAL A 135 1.74 2.51 -0.88
C VAL A 135 0.21 2.49 -0.89
N PHE A 136 -0.33 1.41 -0.33
CA PHE A 136 -1.75 1.20 -0.14
C PHE A 136 -2.04 1.19 1.36
N ILE A 137 -2.68 2.23 1.84
CA ILE A 137 -3.19 2.31 3.21
C ILE A 137 -4.66 1.94 3.18
N HIS A 138 -5.02 0.98 4.02
CA HIS A 138 -6.36 0.44 4.10
C HIS A 138 -7.07 0.94 5.36
N ALA A 139 -8.41 0.99 5.30
CA ALA A 139 -9.22 1.46 6.42
C ALA A 139 -9.07 0.61 7.69
N ASN A 140 -8.64 -0.65 7.55
CA ASN A 140 -8.44 -1.59 8.64
C ASN A 140 -7.06 -1.49 9.32
N SER A 141 -6.31 -0.39 9.10
CA SER A 141 -4.93 -0.18 9.60
C SER A 141 -3.92 -1.21 9.09
N PHE A 142 -4.10 -1.64 7.85
CA PHE A 142 -3.07 -2.35 7.09
C PHE A 142 -2.42 -1.38 6.10
N ALA A 143 -1.11 -1.48 5.95
CA ALA A 143 -0.33 -0.73 4.97
C ALA A 143 0.45 -1.71 4.11
N ASP A 144 0.15 -1.75 2.82
CA ASP A 144 0.91 -2.53 1.84
C ASP A 144 1.82 -1.58 1.06
N ILE A 145 3.11 -1.76 1.23
CA ILE A 145 4.16 -0.99 0.57
C ILE A 145 4.77 -1.90 -0.47
N ILE A 146 4.65 -1.50 -1.73
CA ILE A 146 5.13 -2.27 -2.88
C ILE A 146 6.15 -1.41 -3.59
N ALA A 147 7.41 -1.80 -3.52
CA ALA A 147 8.51 -1.09 -4.17
C ALA A 147 9.16 -1.97 -5.23
N VAL A 148 9.80 -1.35 -6.22
CA VAL A 148 10.59 -2.08 -7.22
C VAL A 148 11.92 -2.54 -6.62
N GLU A 149 12.59 -1.62 -5.92
CA GLU A 149 13.86 -1.87 -5.25
C GLU A 149 13.87 -1.11 -3.91
N ALA A 150 14.37 -1.76 -2.86
CA ALA A 150 14.62 -1.12 -1.59
C ALA A 150 15.88 -1.65 -0.93
N VAL A 151 16.69 -0.75 -0.40
CA VAL A 151 17.99 -1.09 0.19
C VAL A 151 18.13 -0.40 1.54
N PRO A 152 18.53 -1.11 2.61
CA PRO A 152 18.93 -0.50 3.87
C PRO A 152 20.02 0.58 3.67
N LEU A 153 19.90 1.72 4.36
CA LEU A 153 20.82 2.86 4.13
C LEU A 153 22.29 2.54 4.43
N ASP A 154 22.56 1.60 5.34
CA ASP A 154 23.89 1.14 5.72
C ASP A 154 24.62 0.38 4.60
N ARG A 155 23.89 -0.11 3.59
CA ARG A 155 24.46 -0.84 2.44
C ARG A 155 24.79 0.06 1.24
N ILE A 156 24.63 1.37 1.37
CA ILE A 156 24.82 2.32 0.27
C ILE A 156 26.16 3.04 0.44
N ASP A 157 27.02 2.97 -0.58
CA ASP A 157 28.30 3.69 -0.59
C ASP A 157 28.11 5.12 -1.14
N ALA A 158 28.37 6.11 -0.29
CA ALA A 158 28.29 7.52 -0.63
C ALA A 158 29.19 7.92 -1.81
N ASN A 159 30.37 7.29 -1.97
CA ASN A 159 31.28 7.62 -3.05
C ASN A 159 30.72 7.21 -4.42
N LEU A 160 30.05 6.05 -4.48
CA LEU A 160 29.41 5.57 -5.70
C LEU A 160 28.19 6.43 -6.05
N VAL A 161 27.44 6.90 -5.06
CA VAL A 161 26.32 7.83 -5.27
C VAL A 161 26.81 9.14 -5.89
N GLN A 162 27.87 9.74 -5.34
CA GLN A 162 28.46 10.98 -5.87
C GLN A 162 28.99 10.81 -7.29
N LYS A 163 29.67 9.68 -7.56
CA LYS A 163 30.12 9.34 -8.90
C LYS A 163 28.95 9.21 -9.88
N GLY A 164 27.91 8.47 -9.50
CA GLY A 164 26.73 8.29 -10.33
C GLY A 164 26.02 9.62 -10.64
N LEU A 165 25.92 10.52 -9.65
CA LEU A 165 25.36 11.86 -9.85
C LEU A 165 26.15 12.66 -10.90
N ALA A 166 27.49 12.64 -10.83
CA ALA A 166 28.35 13.29 -11.83
C ALA A 166 28.16 12.67 -13.22
N ASP A 167 28.13 11.33 -13.32
CA ASP A 167 27.95 10.61 -14.58
C ASP A 167 26.61 10.94 -15.25
N PHE A 168 25.50 10.95 -14.49
CA PHE A 168 24.18 11.29 -15.02
C PHE A 168 24.02 12.78 -15.35
N THR A 169 24.67 13.67 -14.59
CA THR A 169 24.73 15.11 -14.91
C THR A 169 25.47 15.34 -16.23
N GLN A 170 26.59 14.65 -16.44
CA GLN A 170 27.30 14.69 -17.71
C GLN A 170 26.45 14.13 -18.85
N LYS A 171 25.77 12.99 -18.65
CA LYS A 171 24.87 12.40 -19.66
C LYS A 171 23.75 13.37 -20.05
N LEU A 172 23.15 14.07 -19.09
CA LEU A 172 22.12 15.07 -19.36
C LEU A 172 22.66 16.20 -20.26
N SER A 173 23.89 16.65 -20.02
CA SER A 173 24.51 17.71 -20.83
C SER A 173 24.85 17.27 -22.26
N SER A 174 25.15 15.98 -22.47
CA SER A 174 25.47 15.41 -23.77
C SER A 174 24.26 14.84 -24.52
N ALA A 175 23.12 14.70 -23.87
CA ALA A 175 21.92 14.08 -24.42
C ALA A 175 21.34 14.92 -25.56
N THR A 176 21.08 14.26 -26.69
CA THR A 176 20.57 14.94 -27.90
C THR A 176 19.10 14.67 -28.13
N THR A 177 18.61 13.50 -27.69
CA THR A 177 17.22 13.10 -27.81
C THR A 177 16.45 13.35 -26.51
N GLU A 178 15.13 13.56 -26.62
CA GLU A 178 14.26 13.71 -25.44
C GLU A 178 14.24 12.45 -24.56
N LEU A 179 14.38 11.26 -25.16
CA LEU A 179 14.49 10.00 -24.42
C LEU A 179 15.75 9.95 -23.57
N GLU A 180 16.92 10.27 -24.13
CA GLU A 180 18.18 10.31 -23.39
C GLU A 180 18.15 11.35 -22.26
N LYS A 181 17.53 12.51 -22.50
CA LYS A 181 17.35 13.53 -21.46
C LYS A 181 16.47 13.02 -20.33
N ALA A 182 15.37 12.34 -20.64
CA ALA A 182 14.48 11.77 -19.64
C ALA A 182 15.18 10.70 -18.79
N GLU A 183 15.93 9.79 -19.42
CA GLU A 183 16.72 8.77 -18.71
C GLU A 183 17.80 9.38 -17.81
N ALA A 184 18.51 10.39 -18.32
CA ALA A 184 19.52 11.10 -17.53
C ALA A 184 18.90 11.85 -16.34
N GLN A 185 17.73 12.46 -16.54
CA GLN A 185 16.99 13.15 -15.49
C GLN A 185 16.54 12.18 -14.38
N ILE A 186 15.99 11.01 -14.76
CA ILE A 186 15.62 9.96 -13.78
C ILE A 186 16.86 9.54 -12.98
N GLY A 187 18.01 9.37 -13.65
CA GLY A 187 19.27 9.07 -12.99
C GLY A 187 19.68 10.13 -11.96
N ILE A 188 19.60 11.41 -12.33
CA ILE A 188 19.87 12.54 -11.43
C ILE A 188 18.90 12.54 -10.25
N ASP A 189 17.61 12.36 -10.48
CA ASP A 189 16.58 12.39 -9.44
C ASP A 189 16.83 11.32 -8.38
N VAL A 190 17.16 10.09 -8.80
CA VAL A 190 17.49 8.98 -7.89
C VAL A 190 18.79 9.24 -7.12
N HIS A 191 19.86 9.67 -7.79
CA HIS A 191 21.16 9.89 -7.12
C HIS A 191 21.14 11.12 -6.21
N SER A 192 20.37 12.15 -6.57
CA SER A 192 20.13 13.32 -5.72
C SER A 192 19.36 12.94 -4.45
N ALA A 193 18.31 12.11 -4.59
CA ALA A 193 17.57 11.58 -3.45
C ALA A 193 18.45 10.67 -2.56
N LEU A 194 19.29 9.81 -3.14
CA LEU A 194 20.26 8.99 -2.42
C LEU A 194 21.25 9.85 -1.63
N ASN A 195 21.80 10.89 -2.28
CA ASN A 195 22.74 11.77 -1.61
C ASN A 195 22.09 12.49 -0.42
N SER A 196 20.88 13.01 -0.62
CA SER A 196 20.09 13.64 0.45
C SER A 196 19.80 12.68 1.60
N ALA A 197 19.50 11.42 1.29
CA ALA A 197 19.25 10.37 2.28
C ALA A 197 20.48 10.04 3.14
N LEU A 198 21.68 10.14 2.58
CA LEU A 198 22.94 9.83 3.26
C LEU A 198 23.47 11.01 4.09
N THR A 199 23.28 12.25 3.64
CA THR A 199 23.81 13.44 4.32
C THR A 199 22.93 13.96 5.45
N GLY A 200 21.62 13.67 5.42
CA GLY A 200 20.65 14.16 6.41
C GLY A 200 20.07 15.52 6.05
#